data_AF-R6LX06-F1
#
_entry.id   AF-R6LX06-F1
#
_cell.length_a   1.000
_cell.length_b   1.000
_cell.length_c   1.000
_cell.angle_alpha   90.00
_cell.angle_beta   90.00
_cell.angle_gamma   90.00
#
_symmetry.space_group_name_H-M   'P 1'
#
loop_
_entity.id
_entity.type
_entity.pdbx_description
1 polymer ?
#
loop_
_entity_poly.entity_id
_entity_poly.type
_entity_poly.pdbx_seq_one_letter_code
_entity_poly.pdbx_strand_id
1 'polypeptide(L)'
;MTLAQLNEHLDAVQQLARTEETLKNLWDAAVPGAQKLTGMPHASGVRDKVGDFAVEIADLESEIEREKAVIAESEERIAAWISTIEDGTTRIIFRLRFIRAMQWKEIAGIVGKYSTESSVKHAVYRCLSEPAHD
;
A
#
# COMPACT_ATOMS: atom_id res chain seq x y z
N MET A 1 -12.32 0.53 -17.05
CA MET A 1 -11.82 0.79 -15.68
C MET A 1 -12.73 1.80 -15.03
N THR A 2 -13.06 1.63 -13.75
CA THR A 2 -13.89 2.57 -12.99
C THR A 2 -13.12 3.15 -11.82
N LEU A 3 -13.60 4.27 -11.27
CA LEU A 3 -13.05 4.83 -10.03
C LEU A 3 -13.12 3.83 -8.87
N ALA A 4 -14.20 3.04 -8.79
CA ALA A 4 -14.37 2.04 -7.73
C ALA A 4 -13.27 0.98 -7.78
N GLN A 5 -12.94 0.45 -8.97
CA GLN A 5 -11.86 -0.53 -9.15
C GLN A 5 -10.48 0.05 -8.79
N LEU A 6 -10.26 1.33 -9.12
CA LEU A 6 -9.02 2.01 -8.79
C LEU A 6 -8.87 2.29 -7.28
N ASN A 7 -9.98 2.59 -6.60
CA ASN A 7 -9.99 2.76 -5.16
C ASN A 7 -9.84 1.43 -4.43
N GLU A 8 -10.49 0.36 -4.91
CA GLU A 8 -10.33 -1.00 -4.39
C GLU A 8 -8.85 -1.43 -4.38
N HIS A 9 -8.11 -1.12 -5.46
CA HIS A 9 -6.68 -1.33 -5.51
C HIS A 9 -5.91 -0.53 -4.43
N LEU A 10 -6.23 0.75 -4.24
CA LEU A 10 -5.60 1.56 -3.19
C LEU A 10 -5.93 1.06 -1.78
N ASP A 11 -7.14 0.57 -1.56
CA ASP A 11 -7.55 -0.03 -0.29
C ASP A 11 -6.77 -1.32 -0.02
N ALA A 12 -6.54 -2.14 -1.05
CA ALA A 12 -5.68 -3.33 -0.95
C ALA A 12 -4.23 -2.96 -0.57
N VAL A 13 -3.66 -1.92 -1.21
CA VAL A 13 -2.30 -1.43 -0.88
C VAL A 13 -2.22 -0.92 0.57
N GLN A 14 -3.25 -0.20 1.04
CA GLN A 14 -3.31 0.25 2.45
C GLN A 14 -3.47 -0.91 3.42
N GLN A 15 -4.23 -1.93 3.05
CA GLN A 15 -4.41 -3.12 3.86
C GLN A 15 -3.09 -3.88 4.01
N LEU A 16 -2.36 -4.11 2.92
CA LEU A 16 -1.02 -4.71 2.96
C LEU A 16 -0.08 -3.95 3.91
N ALA A 17 -0.05 -2.62 3.82
CA ALA A 17 0.80 -1.81 4.69
C ALA A 17 0.45 -1.99 6.18
N ARG A 18 -0.83 -2.14 6.53
CA ARG A 18 -1.27 -2.41 7.91
C ARG A 18 -0.90 -3.82 8.36
N THR A 19 -1.03 -4.82 7.48
CA THR A 19 -0.64 -6.20 7.77
C THR A 19 0.87 -6.29 8.00
N GLU A 20 1.68 -5.65 7.16
CA GLU A 20 3.14 -5.54 7.33
C GLU A 20 3.53 -4.81 8.61
N GLU A 21 2.84 -3.72 8.96
CA GLU A 21 3.04 -3.01 10.23
C GLU A 21 2.69 -3.90 11.45
N THR A 22 1.61 -4.66 11.34
CA THR A 22 1.18 -5.62 12.38
C THR A 22 2.23 -6.70 12.60
N LEU A 23 2.72 -7.31 11.52
CA LEU A 23 3.79 -8.31 11.58
C LEU A 23 5.05 -7.73 12.22
N LYS A 24 5.45 -6.51 11.84
CA LYS A 24 6.61 -5.83 12.43
C LYS A 24 6.43 -5.62 13.94
N ASN A 25 5.26 -5.12 14.37
CA ASN A 25 4.98 -4.90 15.79
C ASN A 25 5.00 -6.21 16.59
N LEU A 26 4.54 -7.32 15.98
CA LEU A 26 4.59 -8.64 16.60
C LEU A 26 6.04 -9.13 16.79
N TRP A 27 6.89 -8.94 15.78
CA TRP A 27 8.33 -9.20 15.89
C TRP A 27 8.99 -8.36 16.99
N ASP A 28 8.71 -7.05 17.03
CA ASP A 28 9.25 -6.14 18.05
C ASP A 28 8.84 -6.57 19.48
N ALA A 29 7.64 -7.13 19.65
CA ALA A 29 7.16 -7.67 20.92
C ALA A 29 7.78 -9.03 21.30
N ALA A 30 8.15 -9.84 20.31
CA ALA A 30 8.74 -11.17 20.49
C ALA A 30 10.23 -11.13 20.89
N VAL A 31 10.97 -10.07 20.55
CA VAL A 31 12.40 -9.93 20.90
C VAL A 31 12.57 -9.69 22.42
N PRO A 32 13.36 -10.53 23.14
CA PRO A 32 13.64 -10.34 24.56
C PRO A 32 14.55 -9.13 24.80
N GLY A 33 13.97 -7.96 25.04
CA GLY A 33 14.75 -6.73 25.30
C GLY A 33 13.95 -5.42 25.39
N ALA A 34 12.68 -5.41 24.99
CA ALA A 34 11.84 -4.20 25.05
C ALA A 34 11.46 -3.75 26.48
N GLN A 35 11.83 -4.51 27.52
CA GLN A 35 11.69 -4.07 28.92
C GLN A 35 12.94 -3.31 29.36
N LYS A 36 12.78 -2.00 29.62
CA LYS A 36 13.75 -1.14 30.29
C LYS A 36 14.42 -1.87 31.46
N LEU A 37 15.73 -2.04 31.35
CA LEU A 37 16.64 -2.45 32.42
C LEU A 37 16.61 -1.42 33.55
N THR A 38 15.73 -1.58 34.53
CA THR A 38 15.90 -0.93 35.84
C THR A 38 15.75 -1.96 36.95
N GLY A 39 16.89 -2.53 37.37
CA GLY A 39 17.07 -3.13 38.70
C GLY A 39 16.80 -4.63 38.82
N MET A 40 17.88 -5.42 38.65
CA MET A 40 18.12 -6.79 39.16
C MET A 40 17.35 -7.97 38.54
N PRO A 41 18.04 -8.99 37.97
CA PRO A 41 17.43 -10.25 37.58
C PRO A 41 17.65 -11.33 38.65
N HIS A 42 16.57 -11.76 39.31
CA HIS A 42 16.50 -13.09 39.92
C HIS A 42 15.18 -13.76 39.55
N ALA A 43 15.17 -14.42 38.38
CA ALA A 43 14.26 -15.52 38.08
C ALA A 43 14.86 -16.38 36.95
N SER A 44 15.16 -17.64 37.25
CA SER A 44 15.47 -18.69 36.27
C SER A 44 14.19 -19.10 35.55
N GLY A 45 14.05 -18.71 34.28
CA GLY A 45 12.92 -19.12 33.45
C GLY A 45 12.65 -18.14 32.30
N VAL A 46 13.63 -17.91 31.42
CA VAL A 46 13.36 -17.26 30.14
C VAL A 46 12.65 -18.29 29.26
N ARG A 47 11.31 -18.33 29.36
CA ARG A 47 10.47 -19.03 28.39
C ARG A 47 10.55 -18.25 27.07
N ASP A 48 10.87 -18.95 25.99
CA ASP A 48 11.14 -18.36 24.68
C ASP A 48 9.85 -17.76 24.08
N LYS A 49 9.66 -16.44 24.23
CA LYS A 49 8.45 -15.73 23.80
C LYS A 49 8.25 -15.72 22.27
N VAL A 50 9.30 -16.02 21.52
CA VAL A 50 9.23 -16.16 20.05
C VAL A 50 8.45 -17.43 19.67
N GLY A 51 8.56 -18.50 20.47
CA GLY A 51 7.80 -19.72 20.27
C GLY A 51 6.29 -19.55 20.51
N ASP A 52 5.89 -18.61 21.38
CA ASP A 52 4.48 -18.33 21.69
C ASP A 52 3.75 -17.58 20.55
N PHE A 53 4.48 -16.93 19.63
CA PHE A 53 3.90 -16.15 18.51
C PHE A 53 4.25 -16.69 17.11
N ALA A 54 4.93 -17.84 17.05
CA ALA A 54 5.43 -18.37 15.78
C ALA A 54 4.31 -18.71 14.78
N VAL A 55 3.14 -19.13 15.27
CA VAL A 55 1.98 -19.46 14.43
C VAL A 55 1.39 -18.17 13.85
N GLU A 56 1.15 -17.16 14.67
CA GLU A 56 0.61 -15.87 14.26
C GLU A 56 1.53 -15.15 13.27
N ILE A 57 2.85 -15.24 13.46
CA ILE A 57 3.85 -14.72 12.51
C ILE A 57 3.69 -15.40 11.15
N ALA A 58 3.64 -16.72 11.11
CA ALA A 58 3.52 -17.48 9.86
C ALA A 58 2.19 -17.22 9.13
N ASP A 59 1.11 -17.02 9.88
CA ASP A 59 -0.22 -16.68 9.34
C ASP A 59 -0.21 -15.28 8.69
N LEU A 60 0.37 -14.28 9.37
CA LEU A 60 0.51 -12.91 8.85
C LEU A 60 1.43 -12.86 7.63
N GLU A 61 2.54 -13.60 7.62
CA GLU A 61 3.40 -13.72 6.44
C GLU A 61 2.64 -14.32 5.26
N SER A 62 1.86 -15.38 5.50
CA SER A 62 1.03 -15.99 4.46
C SER A 62 -0.08 -15.05 3.98
N GLU A 63 -0.63 -14.21 4.85
CA GLU A 63 -1.61 -13.18 4.48
C GLU A 63 -1.00 -12.10 3.60
N ILE A 64 0.17 -11.58 3.97
CA ILE A 64 0.95 -10.61 3.18
C ILE A 64 1.21 -11.12 1.76
N GLU A 65 1.60 -12.38 1.60
CA GLU A 65 1.87 -12.95 0.27
C GLU A 65 0.60 -13.07 -0.58
N ARG A 66 -0.55 -13.38 0.04
CA ARG A 66 -1.86 -13.35 -0.66
C ARG A 66 -2.24 -11.94 -1.07
N GLU A 67 -2.09 -10.96 -0.18
CA GLU A 67 -2.38 -9.55 -0.45
C GLU A 67 -1.51 -9.00 -1.58
N LYS A 68 -0.20 -9.30 -1.57
CA LYS A 68 0.73 -8.93 -2.65
C LYS A 68 0.31 -9.52 -4.00
N ALA A 69 -0.16 -10.77 -4.03
CA ALA A 69 -0.64 -11.39 -5.26
C ALA A 69 -1.88 -10.66 -5.83
N VAL A 70 -2.84 -10.30 -4.98
CA VAL A 70 -4.02 -9.51 -5.37
C VAL A 70 -3.62 -8.12 -5.88
N ILE A 71 -2.68 -7.47 -5.20
CA ILE A 71 -2.12 -6.18 -5.63
C ILE A 71 -1.46 -6.33 -6.99
N ALA A 72 -0.59 -7.32 -7.20
CA ALA A 72 0.10 -7.52 -8.47
C ALA A 72 -0.87 -7.73 -9.65
N GLU A 73 -1.92 -8.55 -9.46
CA GLU A 73 -2.95 -8.76 -10.49
C GLU A 73 -3.71 -7.46 -10.81
N SER A 74 -4.11 -6.70 -9.78
CA SER A 74 -4.80 -5.44 -9.97
C SER A 74 -3.89 -4.37 -10.59
N GLU A 75 -2.61 -4.29 -10.22
CA GLU A 75 -1.63 -3.41 -10.84
C GLU A 75 -1.44 -3.71 -12.33
N GLU A 76 -1.33 -4.98 -12.71
CA GLU A 76 -1.20 -5.38 -14.12
C GLU A 76 -2.41 -4.91 -14.93
N ARG A 77 -3.63 -5.17 -14.43
CA ARG A 77 -4.88 -4.71 -15.05
C ARG A 77 -4.96 -3.19 -15.16
N ILE A 78 -4.56 -2.47 -14.10
CA ILE A 78 -4.53 -1.01 -14.08
C ILE A 78 -3.48 -0.47 -15.06
N ALA A 79 -2.27 -1.03 -15.08
CA ALA A 79 -1.19 -0.60 -15.95
C ALA A 79 -1.55 -0.82 -17.44
N ALA A 80 -2.16 -1.97 -17.76
CA ALA A 80 -2.66 -2.26 -19.09
C ALA A 80 -3.72 -1.24 -19.52
N TRP A 81 -4.70 -0.95 -18.66
CA TRP A 81 -5.72 0.07 -18.96
C TRP A 81 -5.12 1.48 -19.07
N ILE A 82 -4.20 1.88 -18.19
CA ILE A 82 -3.52 3.18 -18.28
C ILE A 82 -2.83 3.32 -19.64
N SER A 83 -2.28 2.25 -20.21
CA SER A 83 -1.61 2.30 -21.51
C SER A 83 -2.54 2.72 -22.66
N THR A 84 -3.85 2.52 -22.52
CA THR A 84 -4.86 2.88 -23.54
C THR A 84 -5.30 4.35 -23.46
N ILE A 85 -4.95 5.08 -22.39
CA ILE A 85 -5.26 6.51 -22.27
C ILE A 85 -4.39 7.29 -23.24
N GLU A 86 -4.98 8.14 -24.06
CA GLU A 86 -4.28 8.94 -25.08
C GLU A 86 -3.36 10.00 -24.45
N ASP A 87 -3.89 10.81 -23.53
CA ASP A 87 -3.13 11.91 -22.92
C ASP A 87 -1.99 11.37 -22.02
N GLY A 88 -0.75 11.67 -22.44
CA GLY A 88 0.46 11.26 -21.72
C GLY A 88 0.55 11.82 -20.30
N THR A 89 0.06 13.04 -20.07
CA THR A 89 0.06 13.65 -18.73
C THR A 89 -0.90 12.92 -17.81
N THR A 90 -2.11 12.64 -18.29
CA THR A 90 -3.11 11.85 -17.58
C THR A 90 -2.57 10.46 -17.26
N ARG A 91 -1.90 9.77 -18.19
CA ARG A 91 -1.23 8.49 -17.89
C ARG A 91 -0.25 8.57 -16.73
N ILE A 92 0.56 9.64 -16.68
CA ILE A 92 1.51 9.86 -15.58
C ILE A 92 0.76 10.05 -14.27
N ILE A 93 -0.29 10.88 -14.26
CA ILE A 93 -1.13 11.10 -13.06
C ILE A 93 -1.71 9.79 -12.54
N PHE A 94 -2.27 8.94 -13.41
CA PHE A 94 -2.81 7.64 -12.99
C PHE A 94 -1.74 6.70 -12.44
N ARG A 95 -0.56 6.61 -13.06
CA ARG A 95 0.55 5.78 -12.54
C ARG A 95 0.99 6.23 -11.16
N LEU A 96 1.19 7.54 -10.97
CA LEU A 96 1.62 8.07 -9.68
C LEU A 96 0.53 7.89 -8.62
N ARG A 97 -0.74 8.08 -8.97
CA ARG A 97 -1.84 7.96 -8.02
C ARG A 97 -2.11 6.52 -7.62
N PHE A 98 -2.27 5.64 -8.60
CA PHE A 98 -2.83 4.30 -8.36
C PHE A 98 -1.74 3.24 -8.25
N ILE A 99 -0.70 3.24 -9.09
CA ILE A 99 0.39 2.26 -9.00
C ILE A 99 1.43 2.64 -7.93
N ARG A 100 1.71 3.94 -7.75
CA ARG A 100 2.67 4.40 -6.73
C ARG A 100 2.00 4.87 -5.43
N ALA A 101 0.68 4.77 -5.33
CA ALA A 101 -0.12 5.16 -4.18
C ALA A 101 0.18 6.58 -3.62
N MET A 102 0.61 7.52 -4.46
CA MET A 102 1.05 8.85 -4.02
C MET A 102 -0.13 9.77 -3.68
N GLN A 103 0.10 10.74 -2.79
CA GLN A 103 -0.89 11.76 -2.46
C GLN A 103 -1.04 12.77 -3.61
N TRP A 104 -2.25 13.30 -3.79
CA TRP A 104 -2.54 14.29 -4.84
C TRP A 104 -1.61 15.51 -4.80
N LYS A 105 -1.22 15.94 -3.59
CA LYS A 105 -0.30 17.06 -3.37
C LYS A 105 1.07 16.80 -3.97
N GLU A 106 1.60 15.60 -3.74
CA GLU A 106 2.91 15.17 -4.25
C GLU A 106 2.86 15.04 -5.77
N ILE A 107 1.79 14.45 -6.29
CA ILE A 107 1.57 14.31 -7.74
C ILE A 107 1.52 15.69 -8.41
N ALA A 108 0.79 16.65 -7.86
CA ALA A 108 0.74 18.00 -8.40
C ALA A 108 2.14 18.64 -8.49
N GLY A 109 2.97 18.43 -7.45
CA GLY A 109 4.37 18.89 -7.45
C GLY A 109 5.25 18.22 -8.52
N ILE A 110 4.97 16.96 -8.87
CA ILE A 110 5.71 16.20 -9.89
C ILE A 110 5.27 16.56 -11.31
N VAL A 111 3.96 16.69 -11.54
CA VAL A 111 3.39 16.89 -12.88
C VAL A 111 3.76 18.25 -13.46
N GLY A 112 3.81 19.29 -12.62
CA GLY A 112 4.30 20.59 -13.09
C GLY A 112 4.12 21.72 -12.09
N LYS A 113 4.95 22.76 -12.25
CA LYS A 113 4.95 23.96 -11.38
C LYS A 113 3.59 24.65 -11.25
N TYR A 114 2.74 24.55 -12.26
CA TYR A 114 1.42 25.18 -12.30
C TYR A 114 0.26 24.20 -12.01
N SER A 115 0.57 22.93 -11.78
CA SER A 115 -0.43 21.93 -11.42
C SER A 115 -0.79 22.05 -9.94
N THR A 116 -2.09 21.97 -9.67
CA THR A 116 -2.66 21.92 -8.32
C THR A 116 -3.30 20.56 -8.07
N GLU A 117 -3.53 20.21 -6.80
CA GLU A 117 -4.30 19.01 -6.43
C GLU A 117 -5.65 18.92 -7.17
N SER A 118 -6.36 20.05 -7.27
CA SER A 118 -7.64 20.11 -7.98
C SER A 118 -7.46 19.81 -9.46
N SER A 119 -6.43 20.38 -10.11
CA SER A 119 -6.19 20.13 -11.55
C SER A 119 -5.89 18.67 -11.86
N VAL A 120 -5.09 17.99 -11.02
CA VAL A 120 -4.75 16.57 -11.23
C VAL A 120 -5.95 15.66 -10.94
N LYS A 121 -6.76 15.97 -9.93
CA LYS A 121 -8.03 15.27 -9.67
C LYS A 121 -9.01 15.43 -10.84
N HIS A 122 -9.16 16.64 -11.36
CA HIS A 122 -10.03 16.91 -12.50
C HIS A 122 -9.59 16.16 -13.77
N ALA A 123 -8.29 16.04 -14.03
CA ALA A 123 -7.79 15.24 -15.14
C ALA A 123 -8.24 13.77 -15.04
N VAL A 124 -8.14 13.18 -13.85
CA VAL A 124 -8.58 11.79 -13.58
C VAL A 124 -10.09 11.65 -13.77
N TYR A 125 -10.91 12.50 -13.14
CA TYR A 125 -12.36 12.39 -13.24
C TYR A 125 -12.87 12.63 -14.67
N ARG A 126 -12.27 13.57 -15.40
CA ARG A 126 -12.59 13.81 -16.80
C ARG A 126 -12.32 12.56 -17.64
N CYS A 127 -11.13 11.98 -17.52
CA CYS A 127 -10.76 10.76 -18.22
C CYS A 127 -11.70 9.58 -17.91
N LEU A 128 -12.15 9.43 -16.66
CA LEU A 128 -13.09 8.38 -16.27
C LEU A 128 -14.53 8.65 -16.72
N SER A 129 -14.87 9.90 -17.06
CA SER A 129 -16.20 10.29 -17.54
C SER A 129 -16.33 10.26 -19.07
N GLU A 130 -15.21 10.25 -19.79
CA GLU A 130 -15.21 10.14 -21.24
C GLU A 130 -15.60 8.72 -21.66
N PRO A 131 -16.51 8.55 -22.63
CA PRO A 131 -16.83 7.23 -23.15
C PRO A 131 -15.57 6.63 -23.79
N ALA A 132 -15.27 5.37 -23.45
CA ALA A 132 -14.23 4.62 -24.12
C ALA A 132 -14.50 4.67 -25.62
N HIS A 133 -13.54 5.20 -26.39
CA HIS A 133 -13.64 5.19 -27.84
C HIS A 133 -13.41 3.73 -28.27
N ASP A 134 -14.48 3.13 -28.81
CA ASP A 134 -14.50 1.77 -29.39
C ASP A 134 -13.51 1.61 -30.54
#